data_AF-A0A2K3M289-F1
#
_entry.id   AF-A0A2K3M289-F1
#
_cell.length_a   1.000
_cell.length_b   1.000
_cell.length_c   1.000
_cell.angle_alpha   90.00
_cell.angle_beta   90.00
_cell.angle_gamma   90.00
#
_symmetry.space_group_name_H-M   'P 1'
#
loop_
_entity.id
_entity.type
_entity.pdbx_description
1 polymer ?
#
loop_
_entity_poly.entity_id
_entity_poly.type
_entity_poly.pdbx_seq_one_letter_code
_entity_poly.pdbx_strand_id
1 'polypeptide(L)' 'MGSKMEGTSTPANRRDPYEVLSVSKESTDQEIKTAYRKLAL' A
#
# COMPACT_ATOMS: atom_id res chain seq x y z
N MET A 1 -16.61 -6.22 7.16
CA MET A 1 -15.66 -5.35 6.43
C MET A 1 -14.49 -6.22 6.02
N GLY A 2 -14.51 -6.75 4.79
CA GLY A 2 -13.54 -7.73 4.32
C GLY A 2 -12.27 -7.06 3.80
N SER A 3 -11.11 -7.60 4.17
CA SER A 3 -9.87 -7.49 3.39
C SER A 3 -9.00 -8.68 3.80
N LYS A 4 -9.08 -9.70 2.96
CA LYS A 4 -8.37 -10.99 3.00
C LYS A 4 -6.87 -10.70 2.88
N MET A 5 -6.14 -10.77 3.99
CA MET A 5 -4.68 -10.89 4.01
C MET A 5 -4.31 -12.27 3.46
N GLU A 6 -4.20 -12.39 2.14
CA GLU A 6 -3.53 -13.52 1.52
C GLU A 6 -2.65 -12.99 0.39
N GLY A 7 -1.35 -12.93 0.68
CA GLY A 7 -0.30 -12.56 -0.25
C GLY A 7 0.99 -13.20 0.22
N THR A 8 1.15 -14.46 -0.15
CA THR A 8 2.37 -15.29 -0.09
C THR A 8 3.68 -14.50 0.04
N SER A 9 4.33 -14.71 1.19
CA SER A 9 5.71 -14.34 1.52
C SER A 9 6.69 -14.96 0.51
N THR A 10 6.88 -14.29 -0.63
CA THR A 10 8.03 -14.47 -1.54
C THR A 10 9.05 -13.37 -1.21
N PRO A 11 10.37 -13.59 -1.43
CA PRO A 11 11.42 -13.04 -0.59
C PRO A 11 11.31 -11.52 -0.43
N ALA A 12 11.41 -11.10 0.84
CA ALA A 12 11.03 -9.86 1.48
C ALA A 12 11.65 -8.54 0.95
N ASN A 13 11.96 -8.42 -0.34
CA ASN A 13 12.62 -7.23 -0.90
C ASN A 13 11.80 -6.47 -1.96
N ARG A 14 10.58 -6.92 -2.27
CA ARG A 14 9.64 -6.15 -3.09
C ARG A 14 8.34 -5.97 -2.31
N ARG A 15 8.33 -5.02 -1.37
CA ARG A 15 7.09 -4.59 -0.73
C ARG A 15 6.15 -4.05 -1.80
N ASP A 16 4.87 -4.43 -1.74
CA ASP A 16 3.87 -3.92 -2.66
C ASP A 16 3.77 -2.39 -2.57
N PRO A 17 3.68 -1.66 -3.69
CA PRO A 17 3.62 -0.20 -3.69
C PRO A 17 2.48 0.37 -2.84
N TYR A 18 1.32 -0.31 -2.86
CA TYR A 18 0.16 0.07 -2.08
C TYR A 18 0.36 -0.19 -0.57
N GLU A 19 1.05 -1.26 -0.20
CA GLU A 19 1.40 -1.54 1.20
C GLU A 19 2.43 -0.55 1.74
N VAL A 20 3.44 -0.19 0.93
CA VAL A 20 4.41 0.86 1.29
C VAL A 20 3.71 2.16 1.63
N LEU A 21 2.67 2.50 0.87
CA LEU A 21 1.86 3.69 1.09
C LEU A 21 0.74 3.48 2.13
N SER A 22 0.54 2.27 2.63
CA SER A 22 -0.56 1.91 3.53
C SER A 22 -1.94 2.32 2.99
N VAL A 23 -2.16 2.12 1.68
CA VAL A 23 -3.42 2.40 0.98
C VAL A 23 -3.96 1.15 0.31
N SER A 24 -5.24 1.16 -0.06
CA SER A 24 -5.84 0.04 -0.78
C SER A 24 -5.47 0.07 -2.27
N LYS A 25 -5.61 -1.05 -2.98
CA LYS A 25 -5.36 -1.11 -4.43
C LYS A 25 -6.41 -0.33 -5.23
N GLU A 26 -7.54 -0.04 -4.60
CA GLU A 26 -8.67 0.74 -5.14
C GLU A 26 -8.61 2.22 -4.76
N SER A 27 -7.58 2.65 -4.02
CA SER A 27 -7.43 4.05 -3.60
C SER A 27 -7.22 4.97 -4.80
N THR A 28 -7.76 6.18 -4.70
CA THR A 28 -7.67 7.20 -5.75
C THR A 28 -6.27 7.82 -5.82
N ASP A 29 -5.93 8.42 -6.96
CA ASP A 29 -4.66 9.15 -7.14
C ASP A 29 -4.42 10.20 -6.05
N GLN A 30 -5.48 10.87 -5.59
CA GLN A 30 -5.40 11.88 -4.53
C GLN A 30 -4.98 11.27 -3.19
N GLU A 31 -5.51 10.09 -2.86
CA GLU A 31 -5.17 9.36 -1.63
C GLU A 31 -3.74 8.82 -1.69
N ILE A 32 -3.34 8.25 -2.83
CA ILE A 32 -1.97 7.77 -3.10
C ILE A 32 -0.96 8.92 -2.91
N LYS A 33 -1.22 10.08 -3.53
CA LYS A 33 -0.35 11.27 -3.40
C LYS A 33 -0.31 11.79 -1.96
N THR A 34 -1.44 11.78 -1.27
CA THR A 34 -1.52 12.23 0.12
C THR A 34 -0.75 11.32 1.06
N ALA A 35 -0.88 10.00 0.89
CA ALA A 35 -0.14 9.00 1.65
C ALA A 35 1.36 9.11 1.42
N TYR A 36 1.80 9.25 0.16
CA TYR A 36 3.21 9.45 -0.18
C TYR A 36 3.79 10.70 0.50
N ARG A 37 3.07 11.83 0.44
CA ARG A 37 3.50 13.07 1.11
C ARG A 37 3.65 12.88 2.62
N LYS A 38 2.73 12.16 3.27
CA LYS A 38 2.80 11.89 4.71
C LYS A 38 3.95 10.96 5.09
N LEU A 39 4.28 9.99 4.24
CA LEU A 39 5.36 9.04 4.47
C LEU A 39 6.76 9.67 4.33
N ALA A 40 6.89 10.72 3.53
CA ALA A 40 8.15 11.39 3.23
C ALA A 40 8.50 12.55 4.17
N LEU A 41 7.68 12.82 5.19
CA LEU A 41 7.88 13.84 6.22
C LEU A 41 8.35 13.20 7.53
#